data_AF-A0A1I9XWT5-F1
#
_entry.id   AF-A0A1I9XWT5-F1
#
_cell.length_a   1.000
_cell.length_b   1.000
_cell.length_c   1.000
_cell.angle_alpha   90.00
_cell.angle_beta   90.00
_cell.angle_gamma   90.00
#
_symmetry.space_group_name_H-M   'P 1'
#
loop_
_entity.id
_entity.type
_entity.pdbx_description
1 polymer ?
#
loop_
_entity_poly.entity_id
_entity_poly.type
_entity_poly.pdbx_seq_one_letter_code
_entity_poly.pdbx_strand_id
1 'polypeptide(L)'
;MMQRLIHPMRRQLLRLAGTLLCSPMLARAAERSLPGAVRRRVLATLDAPLPKVLNVHHLALIQRFNIGWSPVESGAPMLNPAHPLGDGDTLALAMQAIGGKDAALAAQRLMEAAQLLPHFVQMANLKPGSYANGKTPFTFTTRHLQLLRQQSWLPLEMLGMGAAEDYLAEGYWPTPAVDGKRPYGNFTNYPVEMAQALGLPLHHQADGSLAITPTLREELKTLHQQTQAALQVFVRQAGLMRNTV
;
A
#
# COMPACT_ATOMS: atom_id res chain seq x y z
N MET A 1 29.35 4.36 -63.81
CA MET A 1 28.67 3.07 -64.03
C MET A 1 28.97 2.16 -62.84
N MET A 2 27.93 1.49 -62.31
CA MET A 2 27.96 0.45 -61.27
C MET A 2 28.45 0.81 -59.86
N GLN A 3 27.50 0.91 -58.92
CA GLN A 3 27.40 -0.07 -57.83
C GLN A 3 25.97 -0.09 -57.27
N ARG A 4 25.33 -1.25 -57.38
CA ARG A 4 23.99 -1.60 -56.92
C ARG A 4 24.15 -2.65 -55.81
N LEU A 5 23.17 -2.66 -54.90
CA LEU A 5 22.62 -3.86 -54.27
C LEU A 5 23.49 -4.63 -53.26
N ILE A 6 23.69 -4.11 -52.04
CA ILE A 6 23.80 -4.98 -50.86
C ILE A 6 23.25 -4.24 -49.63
N HIS A 7 21.93 -4.08 -49.45
CA HIS A 7 21.41 -3.58 -48.16
C HIS A 7 19.95 -3.91 -47.72
N PRO A 8 19.20 -4.91 -48.25
CA PRO A 8 17.94 -5.29 -47.60
C PRO A 8 18.01 -6.52 -46.67
N MET A 9 18.99 -7.41 -46.82
CA MET A 9 19.00 -8.69 -46.07
C MET A 9 19.45 -8.60 -44.60
N ARG A 10 20.09 -7.51 -44.17
CA ARG A 10 20.62 -7.40 -42.79
C ARG A 10 19.56 -7.03 -41.75
N ARG A 11 18.39 -6.52 -42.16
CA ARG A 11 17.31 -6.12 -41.23
C ARG A 11 16.28 -7.21 -40.93
N GLN A 12 16.17 -8.26 -41.77
CA GLN A 12 15.25 -9.36 -41.51
C GLN A 12 15.83 -10.46 -40.61
N LEU A 13 17.16 -10.64 -40.60
CA LEU A 13 17.82 -11.62 -39.70
C LEU A 13 17.92 -11.15 -38.24
N LEU A 14 17.87 -9.84 -37.98
CA LEU A 14 17.86 -9.29 -36.61
C LEU A 14 16.48 -9.35 -35.93
N ARG A 15 15.40 -9.65 -36.66
CA ARG A 15 14.06 -9.82 -36.07
C ARG A 15 13.75 -11.27 -35.67
N LEU A 16 14.58 -12.24 -36.05
CA LEU A 16 14.38 -13.66 -35.75
C LEU A 16 15.33 -14.22 -34.67
N ALA A 17 16.32 -13.45 -34.22
CA ALA A 17 17.22 -13.84 -33.12
C ALA A 17 16.86 -13.21 -31.76
N GLY A 18 15.88 -12.30 -31.71
CA GLY A 18 15.46 -11.59 -30.48
C GLY A 18 14.44 -12.33 -29.62
N THR A 19 13.95 -13.50 -30.05
CA THR A 19 12.89 -14.26 -29.36
C THR A 19 13.41 -15.36 -28.43
N LEU A 20 14.73 -15.56 -28.33
CA LEU A 20 15.31 -16.64 -27.51
C LEU A 20 16.14 -16.17 -26.30
N LEU A 21 16.12 -14.86 -25.98
CA LEU A 21 16.77 -14.29 -24.79
C LEU A 21 15.83 -13.38 -23.98
N CYS A 22 14.52 -13.66 -23.97
CA CYS A 22 13.69 -13.09 -22.93
C CYS A 22 14.04 -13.81 -21.62
N SER A 23 14.85 -13.16 -20.78
CA SER A 23 15.05 -13.56 -19.39
C SER A 23 13.68 -13.89 -18.78
N PRO A 24 13.54 -14.96 -17.98
CA PRO A 24 12.25 -15.34 -17.38
C PRO A 24 11.63 -14.21 -16.55
N MET A 25 12.43 -13.24 -16.05
CA MET A 25 11.94 -12.01 -15.44
C MET A 25 11.29 -11.04 -16.44
N LEU A 26 11.87 -10.84 -17.63
CA LEU A 26 11.30 -10.00 -18.68
C LEU A 26 10.03 -10.63 -19.29
N ALA A 27 10.00 -11.96 -19.40
CA ALA A 27 8.79 -12.68 -19.80
C ALA A 27 7.68 -12.55 -18.73
N ARG A 28 8.00 -12.72 -17.44
CA ARG A 28 7.04 -12.50 -16.34
C ARG A 28 6.59 -11.05 -16.19
N ALA A 29 7.48 -10.07 -16.40
CA ALA A 29 7.14 -8.65 -16.39
C ALA A 29 6.23 -8.29 -17.58
N ALA A 30 6.46 -8.88 -18.76
CA ALA A 30 5.59 -8.74 -19.93
C ALA A 30 4.21 -9.39 -19.72
N GLU A 31 4.15 -10.58 -19.11
CA GLU A 31 2.89 -11.26 -18.75
C GLU A 31 2.10 -10.52 -17.65
N ARG A 32 2.79 -9.81 -16.75
CA ARG A 32 2.18 -8.97 -15.71
C ARG A 32 1.91 -7.53 -16.17
N SER A 33 2.31 -7.17 -17.39
CA SER A 33 2.18 -5.80 -17.86
C SER A 33 0.70 -5.45 -18.04
N LEU A 34 0.26 -4.39 -17.35
CA LEU A 34 -1.11 -3.89 -17.49
C LEU A 34 -1.37 -3.46 -18.94
N PRO A 35 -2.59 -3.68 -19.48
CA PRO A 35 -2.96 -3.15 -20.78
C PRO A 35 -2.71 -1.64 -20.84
N GLY A 36 -2.24 -1.12 -21.99
CA GLY A 36 -1.81 0.28 -22.08
C GLY A 36 -2.89 1.31 -21.70
N ALA A 37 -4.17 1.01 -21.94
CA ALA A 37 -5.29 1.85 -21.50
C ALA A 37 -5.44 1.86 -19.97
N VAL A 38 -5.27 0.71 -19.32
CA VAL A 38 -5.30 0.56 -17.86
C VAL A 38 -4.11 1.30 -17.24
N ARG A 39 -2.90 1.10 -17.78
CA ARG A 39 -1.69 1.83 -17.34
C ARG A 39 -1.89 3.34 -17.39
N ARG A 40 -2.32 3.89 -18.52
CA ARG A 40 -2.60 5.34 -18.66
C ARG A 40 -3.65 5.82 -17.67
N ARG A 41 -4.68 5.01 -17.41
CA ARG A 41 -5.71 5.35 -16.44
C ARG A 41 -5.18 5.42 -15.02
N VAL A 42 -4.33 4.46 -14.62
CA VAL A 42 -3.65 4.46 -13.31
C VAL A 42 -2.85 5.75 -13.13
N LEU A 43 -1.95 6.05 -14.08
CA LEU A 43 -1.09 7.24 -14.01
C LEU A 43 -1.92 8.53 -13.92
N ALA A 44 -2.92 8.70 -14.81
CA ALA A 44 -3.81 9.85 -14.79
C ALA A 44 -4.63 9.98 -13.49
N THR A 45 -4.86 8.87 -12.77
CA THR A 45 -5.56 8.87 -11.48
C THR A 45 -4.66 9.33 -10.34
N LEU A 46 -3.36 9.01 -10.40
CA LEU A 46 -2.37 9.42 -9.41
C LEU A 46 -2.00 10.90 -9.57
N ASP A 47 -2.04 11.42 -10.80
CA ASP A 47 -1.82 12.84 -11.09
C ASP A 47 -3.06 13.71 -10.77
N ALA A 48 -4.22 13.09 -10.59
CA ALA A 48 -5.46 13.80 -10.31
C ALA A 48 -5.60 14.11 -8.80
N PRO A 49 -6.31 15.21 -8.45
CA PRO A 49 -6.68 15.46 -7.06
C PRO A 49 -7.47 14.29 -6.46
N LEU A 50 -7.25 14.01 -5.18
CA LEU A 50 -7.99 12.96 -4.47
C LEU A 50 -9.50 13.15 -4.60
N PRO A 51 -10.27 12.06 -4.79
CA PRO A 51 -11.72 12.15 -4.79
C PRO A 51 -12.22 12.75 -3.47
N LYS A 52 -13.07 13.76 -3.57
CA LYS A 52 -13.72 14.38 -2.41
C LYS A 52 -14.73 13.47 -1.71
N VAL A 53 -15.17 12.42 -2.40
CA VAL A 53 -16.20 11.49 -1.93
C VAL A 53 -15.66 10.07 -1.94
N LEU A 54 -15.76 9.42 -0.77
CA LEU A 54 -15.54 8.00 -0.61
C LEU A 54 -16.85 7.28 -0.97
N ASN A 55 -16.92 6.69 -2.18
CA ASN A 55 -18.13 6.03 -2.67
C ASN A 55 -18.15 4.52 -2.35
N VAL A 56 -19.24 3.84 -2.73
CA VAL A 56 -19.44 2.41 -2.48
C VAL A 56 -18.40 1.52 -3.17
N HIS A 57 -17.87 1.90 -4.33
CA HIS A 57 -16.78 1.15 -4.98
C HIS A 57 -15.48 1.27 -4.18
N HIS A 58 -15.17 2.45 -3.66
CA HIS A 58 -13.98 2.65 -2.82
C HIS A 58 -14.07 1.80 -1.55
N LEU A 59 -15.23 1.79 -0.87
CA LEU A 59 -15.44 0.92 0.30
C LEU A 59 -15.29 -0.56 -0.03
N ALA A 60 -15.90 -1.01 -1.13
CA ALA A 60 -15.85 -2.42 -1.55
C ALA A 60 -14.43 -2.90 -1.89
N LEU A 61 -13.54 -1.98 -2.28
CA LEU A 61 -12.11 -2.24 -2.53
C LEU A 61 -11.30 -2.17 -1.23
N ILE A 62 -11.49 -1.13 -0.40
CA ILE A 62 -10.81 -0.98 0.90
C ILE A 62 -11.04 -2.22 1.77
N GLN A 63 -12.27 -2.73 1.82
CA GLN A 63 -12.63 -3.93 2.58
C GLN A 63 -11.91 -5.20 2.11
N ARG A 64 -11.34 -5.20 0.91
CA ARG A 64 -10.58 -6.31 0.33
C ARG A 64 -9.08 -6.06 0.32
N PHE A 65 -8.60 -4.93 0.84
CA PHE A 65 -7.17 -4.65 0.87
C PHE A 65 -6.38 -5.71 1.62
N ASN A 66 -5.28 -6.08 1.01
CA ASN A 66 -4.28 -7.00 1.54
C ASN A 66 -3.14 -6.20 2.14
N ILE A 67 -3.05 -6.21 3.47
CA ILE A 67 -2.09 -5.41 4.22
C ILE A 67 -0.83 -6.24 4.49
N GLY A 68 0.29 -5.77 3.97
CA GLY A 68 1.62 -6.33 4.17
C GLY A 68 2.43 -5.57 5.23
N TRP A 69 3.69 -5.99 5.38
CA TRP A 69 4.68 -5.32 6.21
C TRP A 69 5.82 -4.79 5.34
N SER A 70 6.11 -3.50 5.46
CA SER A 70 7.33 -2.90 4.91
C SER A 70 8.52 -3.28 5.76
N PRO A 71 9.60 -3.86 5.20
CA PRO A 71 10.79 -4.20 5.95
C PRO A 71 11.76 -3.01 6.12
N VAL A 72 11.38 -1.81 5.66
CA VAL A 72 12.26 -0.63 5.72
C VAL A 72 12.44 -0.15 7.16
N GLU A 73 13.70 -0.09 7.61
CA GLU A 73 14.08 0.42 8.94
C GLU A 73 13.39 -0.35 10.08
N SER A 74 12.49 0.30 10.83
CA SER A 74 11.71 -0.37 11.89
C SER A 74 10.57 -1.23 11.33
N GLY A 75 10.23 -0.97 10.07
CA GLY A 75 9.10 -1.51 9.37
C GLY A 75 7.78 -0.86 9.76
N ALA A 76 6.77 -1.05 8.93
CA ALA A 76 5.42 -0.56 9.19
C ALA A 76 4.39 -1.25 8.28
N PRO A 77 3.09 -1.18 8.59
CA PRO A 77 2.05 -1.68 7.70
C PRO A 77 2.05 -0.96 6.35
N MET A 78 1.76 -1.70 5.28
CA MET A 78 1.60 -1.14 3.93
C MET A 78 0.44 -1.82 3.19
N LEU A 79 -0.15 -1.15 2.21
CA LEU A 79 -0.96 -1.86 1.22
C LEU A 79 -0.01 -2.65 0.32
N ASN A 80 -0.23 -3.95 0.18
CA ASN A 80 0.70 -4.82 -0.57
C ASN A 80 0.78 -4.40 -2.05
N PRO A 81 1.94 -3.96 -2.57
CA PRO A 81 2.05 -3.47 -3.93
C PRO A 81 2.00 -4.60 -4.97
N ALA A 82 2.41 -5.83 -4.63
CA ALA A 82 2.33 -6.95 -5.56
C ALA A 82 0.89 -7.46 -5.73
N HIS A 83 0.16 -7.50 -4.63
CA HIS A 83 -1.15 -8.15 -4.53
C HIS A 83 -2.09 -7.34 -3.61
N PRO A 84 -2.50 -6.12 -4.00
CA PRO A 84 -3.24 -5.22 -3.10
C PRO A 84 -4.63 -5.73 -2.72
N LEU A 85 -5.18 -6.69 -3.48
CA LEU A 85 -6.47 -7.35 -3.19
C LEU A 85 -6.32 -8.83 -2.80
N GLY A 86 -5.09 -9.28 -2.53
CA GLY A 86 -4.76 -10.67 -2.23
C GLY A 86 -4.33 -11.47 -3.47
N ASP A 87 -4.20 -12.78 -3.30
CA ASP A 87 -3.72 -13.68 -4.33
C ASP A 87 -4.63 -13.71 -5.56
N GLY A 88 -4.04 -13.66 -6.75
CA GLY A 88 -4.74 -13.68 -8.04
C GLY A 88 -4.51 -12.43 -8.88
N ASP A 89 -5.28 -12.33 -9.97
CA ASP A 89 -5.28 -11.15 -10.84
C ASP A 89 -5.99 -9.99 -10.14
N THR A 90 -5.20 -8.99 -9.74
CA THR A 90 -5.69 -7.79 -9.03
C THR A 90 -6.76 -7.05 -9.83
N LEU A 91 -6.65 -6.98 -11.16
CA LEU A 91 -7.60 -6.27 -12.00
C LEU A 91 -8.94 -7.00 -12.06
N ALA A 92 -8.89 -8.34 -12.18
CA ALA A 92 -10.08 -9.19 -12.12
C ALA A 92 -10.78 -9.08 -10.75
N LEU A 93 -10.01 -9.12 -9.66
CA LEU A 93 -10.51 -8.93 -8.30
C LEU A 93 -11.14 -7.54 -8.11
N ALA A 94 -10.53 -6.49 -8.66
CA ALA A 94 -11.06 -5.14 -8.59
C ALA A 94 -12.38 -5.01 -9.36
N MET A 95 -12.46 -5.58 -10.58
CA MET A 95 -13.70 -5.63 -11.37
C MET A 95 -14.82 -6.37 -10.63
N GLN A 96 -14.51 -7.54 -10.05
CA GLN A 96 -15.45 -8.28 -9.21
C GLN A 96 -15.89 -7.44 -8.01
N ALA A 97 -14.96 -6.73 -7.38
CA ALA A 97 -15.24 -5.96 -6.18
C ALA A 97 -16.23 -4.82 -6.42
N ILE A 98 -16.15 -4.18 -7.59
CA ILE A 98 -17.04 -3.08 -7.99
C ILE A 98 -18.24 -3.55 -8.82
N GLY A 99 -18.39 -4.85 -9.07
CA GLY A 99 -19.48 -5.41 -9.87
C GLY A 99 -19.47 -5.01 -11.35
N GLY A 100 -18.29 -4.74 -11.92
CA GLY A 100 -18.12 -4.22 -13.28
C GLY A 100 -17.30 -5.13 -14.19
N LYS A 101 -17.26 -4.79 -15.49
CA LYS A 101 -16.40 -5.43 -16.51
C LYS A 101 -15.38 -4.48 -17.13
N ASP A 102 -15.42 -3.20 -16.73
CA ASP A 102 -14.48 -2.19 -17.23
C ASP A 102 -13.20 -2.21 -16.38
N ALA A 103 -12.16 -2.80 -16.97
CA ALA A 103 -10.82 -2.87 -16.40
C ALA A 103 -10.23 -1.48 -16.09
N ALA A 104 -10.38 -0.50 -16.96
CA ALA A 104 -9.80 0.82 -16.73
C ALA A 104 -10.50 1.51 -15.55
N LEU A 105 -11.83 1.43 -15.49
CA LEU A 105 -12.59 1.95 -14.34
C LEU A 105 -12.22 1.22 -13.04
N ALA A 106 -12.07 -0.11 -13.07
CA ALA A 106 -11.66 -0.88 -11.90
C ALA A 106 -10.27 -0.47 -11.40
N ALA A 107 -9.30 -0.28 -12.30
CA ALA A 107 -7.98 0.20 -11.93
C ALA A 107 -8.01 1.64 -11.38
N GLN A 108 -8.80 2.54 -11.97
CA GLN A 108 -9.01 3.88 -11.43
C GLN A 108 -9.54 3.82 -10.00
N ARG A 109 -10.62 3.07 -9.76
CA ARG A 109 -11.24 2.96 -8.43
C ARG A 109 -10.31 2.30 -7.42
N LEU A 110 -9.47 1.35 -7.84
CA LEU A 110 -8.43 0.76 -6.99
C LEU A 110 -7.39 1.79 -6.54
N MET A 111 -6.90 2.62 -7.44
CA MET A 111 -5.92 3.66 -7.11
C MET A 111 -6.52 4.78 -6.27
N GLU A 112 -7.74 5.20 -6.57
CA GLU A 112 -8.49 6.14 -5.73
C GLU A 112 -8.69 5.58 -4.31
N ALA A 113 -9.14 4.33 -4.20
CA ALA A 113 -9.32 3.65 -2.92
C ALA A 113 -8.01 3.52 -2.14
N ALA A 114 -6.91 3.21 -2.83
CA ALA A 114 -5.59 3.10 -2.22
C ALA A 114 -5.17 4.44 -1.62
N GLN A 115 -5.26 5.53 -2.38
CA GLN A 115 -4.94 6.87 -1.88
C GLN A 115 -5.88 7.38 -0.79
N LEU A 116 -7.12 6.88 -0.74
CA LEU A 116 -8.09 7.19 0.31
C LEU A 116 -7.88 6.37 1.60
N LEU A 117 -7.02 5.35 1.61
CA LEU A 117 -6.79 4.50 2.79
C LEU A 117 -6.40 5.30 4.04
N PRO A 118 -5.44 6.25 4.00
CA PRO A 118 -5.11 7.06 5.17
C PRO A 118 -6.32 7.85 5.70
N HIS A 119 -7.12 8.42 4.80
CA HIS A 119 -8.33 9.17 5.15
C HIS A 119 -9.40 8.25 5.76
N PHE A 120 -9.57 7.05 5.20
CA PHE A 120 -10.47 6.03 5.73
C PHE A 120 -10.13 5.66 7.18
N VAL A 121 -8.84 5.49 7.51
CA VAL A 121 -8.38 5.21 8.88
C VAL A 121 -8.79 6.32 9.86
N GLN A 122 -8.82 7.57 9.41
CA GLN A 122 -9.25 8.70 10.25
C GLN A 122 -10.77 8.75 10.45
N MET A 123 -11.56 8.47 9.40
CA MET A 123 -13.03 8.65 9.44
C MET A 123 -13.84 7.38 9.80
N ALA A 124 -13.23 6.21 9.69
CA ALA A 124 -13.88 4.96 10.04
C ALA A 124 -13.63 4.62 11.52
N ASN A 125 -14.48 3.75 12.05
CA ASN A 125 -14.36 3.26 13.41
C ASN A 125 -14.58 1.75 13.49
N LEU A 126 -13.81 1.13 14.38
CA LEU A 126 -13.96 -0.26 14.75
C LEU A 126 -13.89 -0.35 16.27
N LYS A 127 -14.90 -0.96 16.89
CA LYS A 127 -14.92 -1.15 18.35
C LYS A 127 -13.82 -2.15 18.75
N PRO A 128 -13.27 -2.08 19.97
CA PRO A 128 -12.46 -3.17 20.51
C PRO A 128 -13.22 -4.49 20.49
N GLY A 129 -12.54 -5.59 20.18
CA GLY A 129 -13.18 -6.89 20.05
C GLY A 129 -12.29 -7.95 19.40
N SER A 130 -12.80 -9.18 19.33
CA SER A 130 -12.16 -10.29 18.63
C SER A 130 -12.70 -10.36 17.20
N TYR A 131 -11.81 -10.33 16.22
CA TYR A 131 -12.16 -10.31 14.80
C TYR A 131 -11.46 -11.43 14.05
N ALA A 132 -12.13 -11.97 13.02
CA ALA A 132 -11.53 -12.99 12.16
C ALA A 132 -10.31 -12.43 11.41
N ASN A 133 -9.18 -13.13 11.48
CA ASN A 133 -7.97 -12.76 10.74
C ASN A 133 -7.20 -14.02 10.26
N GLY A 134 -7.70 -14.67 9.21
CA GLY A 134 -7.14 -15.94 8.76
C GLY A 134 -7.55 -17.08 9.70
N LYS A 135 -6.60 -17.92 10.11
CA LYS A 135 -6.88 -19.10 10.97
C LYS A 135 -7.09 -18.75 12.44
N THR A 136 -6.53 -17.64 12.90
CA THR A 136 -6.61 -17.21 14.30
C THR A 136 -7.32 -15.85 14.38
N PRO A 137 -8.20 -15.64 15.37
CA PRO A 137 -8.77 -14.33 15.58
C PRO A 137 -7.71 -13.34 16.07
N PHE A 138 -7.91 -12.07 15.77
CA PHE A 138 -7.10 -10.96 16.27
C PHE A 138 -7.91 -10.13 17.25
N THR A 139 -7.32 -9.83 18.42
CA THR A 139 -7.92 -8.94 19.42
C THR A 139 -7.58 -7.50 19.09
N PHE A 140 -8.53 -6.79 18.49
CA PHE A 140 -8.42 -5.36 18.22
C PHE A 140 -8.73 -4.56 19.48
N THR A 141 -7.97 -3.48 19.75
CA THR A 141 -8.05 -2.71 21.00
C THR A 141 -8.07 -1.22 20.69
N THR A 142 -8.42 -0.40 21.67
CA THR A 142 -8.36 1.06 21.53
C THR A 142 -6.94 1.55 21.23
N ARG A 143 -5.92 0.92 21.81
CA ARG A 143 -4.51 1.28 21.54
C ARG A 143 -4.14 1.02 20.09
N HIS A 144 -4.61 -0.09 19.50
CA HIS A 144 -4.44 -0.34 18.07
C HIS A 144 -5.06 0.79 17.24
N LEU A 145 -6.31 1.16 17.51
CA LEU A 145 -6.98 2.24 16.77
C LEU A 145 -6.26 3.59 16.88
N GLN A 146 -5.82 3.95 18.09
CA GLN A 146 -5.05 5.17 18.32
C GLN A 146 -3.76 5.19 17.50
N LEU A 147 -3.01 4.09 17.49
CA LEU A 147 -1.77 4.00 16.72
C LEU A 147 -2.02 4.01 15.21
N LEU A 148 -3.05 3.33 14.70
CA LEU A 148 -3.39 3.37 13.27
C LEU A 148 -3.69 4.82 12.83
N ARG A 149 -4.39 5.60 13.66
CA ARG A 149 -4.66 7.01 13.37
C ARG A 149 -3.44 7.92 13.49
N GLN A 150 -2.44 7.51 14.26
CA GLN A 150 -1.19 8.24 14.42
C GLN A 150 -0.19 7.95 13.28
N GLN A 151 -0.48 6.99 12.39
CA GLN A 151 0.49 6.57 11.37
C GLN A 151 0.87 7.70 10.42
N SER A 152 2.17 7.88 10.21
CA SER A 152 2.74 8.76 9.18
C SER A 152 2.75 8.02 7.84
N TRP A 153 1.92 8.44 6.89
CA TRP A 153 1.84 7.84 5.56
C TRP A 153 2.77 8.56 4.59
N LEU A 154 3.54 7.78 3.83
CA LEU A 154 4.41 8.32 2.79
C LEU A 154 3.63 8.55 1.49
N PRO A 155 3.86 9.68 0.81
CA PRO A 155 3.41 9.84 -0.55
C PRO A 155 4.25 8.94 -1.48
N LEU A 156 3.71 8.65 -2.66
CA LEU A 156 4.27 7.63 -3.56
C LEU A 156 5.74 7.92 -3.93
N GLU A 157 6.08 9.18 -4.16
CA GLU A 157 7.42 9.64 -4.50
C GLU A 157 8.47 9.34 -3.42
N MET A 158 8.05 9.11 -2.18
CA MET A 158 8.93 8.78 -1.05
C MET A 158 9.10 7.26 -0.83
N LEU A 159 8.39 6.41 -1.57
CA LEU A 159 8.39 4.96 -1.37
C LEU A 159 9.60 4.22 -1.99
N GLY A 160 10.54 4.94 -2.59
CA GLY A 160 11.88 4.44 -2.91
C GLY A 160 12.06 3.82 -4.30
N MET A 161 10.98 3.51 -5.04
CA MET A 161 11.06 3.08 -6.45
C MET A 161 10.91 4.22 -7.46
N GLY A 162 10.80 5.47 -7.02
CA GLY A 162 10.68 6.62 -7.92
C GLY A 162 9.24 6.89 -8.32
N ALA A 163 8.99 7.02 -9.62
CA ALA A 163 7.68 7.42 -10.14
C ALA A 163 6.69 6.23 -10.21
N ALA A 164 5.40 6.52 -10.38
CA ALA A 164 4.38 5.49 -10.50
C ALA A 164 4.65 4.52 -11.68
N GLU A 165 5.27 5.02 -12.73
CA GLU A 165 5.67 4.25 -13.91
C GLU A 165 6.64 3.13 -13.59
N ASP A 166 7.57 3.36 -12.65
CA ASP A 166 8.61 2.42 -12.26
C ASP A 166 7.99 1.24 -11.49
N TYR A 167 7.04 1.53 -10.58
CA TYR A 167 6.22 0.49 -9.94
C TYR A 167 5.56 -0.42 -10.98
N LEU A 168 4.86 0.19 -11.94
CA LEU A 168 4.12 -0.56 -12.96
C LEU A 168 5.04 -1.35 -13.90
N ALA A 169 6.24 -0.84 -14.17
CA ALA A 169 7.24 -1.54 -14.99
C ALA A 169 7.76 -2.81 -14.30
N GLU A 170 7.90 -2.78 -12.97
CA GLU A 170 8.28 -3.92 -12.13
C GLU A 170 7.09 -4.87 -11.82
N GLY A 171 5.89 -4.56 -12.32
CA GLY A 171 4.68 -5.33 -12.07
C GLY A 171 4.07 -5.12 -10.69
N TYR A 172 4.40 -3.99 -10.05
CA TYR A 172 3.84 -3.56 -8.77
C TYR A 172 2.79 -2.46 -8.95
N TRP A 173 1.81 -2.44 -8.06
CA TRP A 173 0.85 -1.35 -7.95
C TRP A 173 1.42 -0.22 -7.08
N PRO A 174 1.35 1.04 -7.55
CA PRO A 174 1.80 2.21 -6.79
C PRO A 174 0.83 2.49 -5.64
N THR A 175 1.09 1.88 -4.49
CA THR A 175 0.19 1.87 -3.32
C THR A 175 0.86 2.52 -2.12
N PRO A 176 0.11 3.18 -1.22
CA PRO A 176 0.71 3.89 -0.11
C PRO A 176 1.25 2.94 0.96
N ALA A 177 2.28 3.40 1.67
CA ALA A 177 2.83 2.74 2.84
C ALA A 177 3.03 3.72 3.99
N VAL A 178 3.01 3.21 5.21
CA VAL A 178 3.44 3.97 6.39
C VAL A 178 4.97 4.11 6.34
N ASP A 179 5.47 5.26 6.81
CA ASP A 179 6.91 5.53 6.93
C ASP A 179 7.56 4.53 7.91
N GLY A 180 8.31 3.56 7.38
CA GLY A 180 9.01 2.56 8.21
C GLY A 180 10.14 3.14 9.07
N LYS A 181 10.62 4.34 8.74
CA LYS A 181 11.63 5.06 9.52
C LYS A 181 10.99 5.87 10.65
N ARG A 182 9.82 6.47 10.40
CA ARG A 182 9.11 7.36 11.33
C ARG A 182 7.60 7.07 11.34
N PRO A 183 7.18 5.89 11.83
CA PRO A 183 5.82 5.42 11.63
C PRO A 183 4.75 6.19 12.40
N TYR A 184 5.10 6.98 13.41
CA TYR A 184 4.14 7.67 14.29
C TYR A 184 4.40 9.17 14.47
N GLY A 185 5.29 9.75 13.66
CA GLY A 185 5.65 11.15 13.78
C GLY A 185 6.96 11.50 13.08
N ASN A 186 7.82 12.24 13.78
CA ASN A 186 9.05 12.80 13.24
C ASN A 186 10.33 12.23 13.89
N PHE A 187 10.20 11.46 14.97
CA PHE A 187 11.33 10.86 15.65
C PHE A 187 11.66 9.47 15.12
N THR A 188 12.95 9.12 15.13
CA THR A 188 13.39 7.76 14.79
C THR A 188 13.13 6.76 15.93
N ASN A 189 12.93 7.24 17.17
CA ASN A 189 12.65 6.40 18.32
C ASN A 189 11.13 6.14 18.47
N TYR A 190 10.58 5.35 17.56
CA TYR A 190 9.14 5.12 17.44
C TYR A 190 8.45 4.64 18.74
N PRO A 191 9.05 3.83 19.65
CA PRO A 191 8.37 3.44 20.89
C PRO A 191 8.06 4.64 21.79
N VAL A 192 8.88 5.69 21.76
CA VAL A 192 8.62 6.91 22.56
C VAL A 192 7.44 7.69 21.98
N GLU A 193 7.35 7.80 20.64
CA GLU A 193 6.20 8.45 19.99
C GLU A 193 4.91 7.66 20.20
N MET A 194 4.99 6.32 20.19
CA MET A 194 3.85 5.48 20.57
C MET A 194 3.41 5.75 22.01
N ALA A 195 4.35 5.86 22.95
CA ALA A 195 4.03 6.18 24.33
C ALA A 195 3.35 7.56 24.45
N GLN A 196 3.86 8.57 23.74
CA GLN A 196 3.24 9.90 23.66
C GLN A 196 1.80 9.82 23.11
N ALA A 197 1.61 9.16 21.96
CA ALA A 197 0.31 9.04 21.31
C ALA A 197 -0.73 8.29 22.15
N LEU A 198 -0.27 7.34 22.98
CA LEU A 198 -1.10 6.56 23.88
C LEU A 198 -1.26 7.18 25.28
N GLY A 199 -0.62 8.32 25.56
CA GLY A 199 -0.65 8.97 26.87
C GLY A 199 0.01 8.14 27.98
N LEU A 200 1.04 7.37 27.65
CA LEU A 200 1.78 6.51 28.57
C LEU A 200 2.93 7.26 29.25
N PRO A 201 3.44 6.78 30.40
CA PRO A 201 4.50 7.46 31.14
C PRO A 201 5.78 7.66 30.31
N LEU A 202 6.30 8.88 30.38
CA LEU A 202 7.55 9.32 29.76
C LEU A 202 8.48 9.88 30.84
N HIS A 203 9.77 9.73 30.65
CA HIS A 203 10.80 10.28 31.52
C HIS A 203 11.65 11.28 30.73
N HIS A 204 11.81 12.49 31.27
CA HIS A 204 12.74 13.47 30.73
C HIS A 204 14.15 13.15 31.23
N GLN A 205 15.10 13.03 30.32
CA GLN A 205 16.51 12.92 30.64
C GLN A 205 17.13 14.32 30.79
N ALA A 206 18.32 14.40 31.40
CA ALA A 206 19.00 15.66 31.66
C ALA A 206 19.34 16.47 30.39
N ASP A 207 19.47 15.78 29.25
CA ASP A 207 19.69 16.38 27.92
C ASP A 207 18.40 16.83 27.22
N GLY A 208 17.25 16.73 27.89
CA GLY A 208 15.94 17.08 27.36
C GLY A 208 15.29 15.99 26.51
N SER A 209 15.96 14.86 26.27
CA SER A 209 15.38 13.74 25.52
C SER A 209 14.33 12.99 26.34
N LEU A 210 13.40 12.33 25.63
CA LEU A 210 12.35 11.51 26.22
C LEU A 210 12.76 10.04 26.21
N ALA A 211 12.58 9.39 27.36
CA ALA A 211 12.82 7.97 27.56
C ALA A 211 11.58 7.27 28.11
N ILE A 212 11.53 5.96 27.87
CA ILE A 212 10.55 5.03 28.45
C ILE A 212 11.29 3.89 29.12
N THR A 213 10.63 3.20 30.05
CA THR A 213 11.21 2.02 30.70
C THR A 213 11.47 0.90 29.69
N PRO A 214 12.44 0.00 29.93
CA PRO A 214 12.69 -1.15 29.05
C PRO A 214 11.47 -2.05 28.89
N THR A 215 10.70 -2.26 29.97
CA THR A 215 9.45 -3.05 29.94
C THR A 215 8.42 -2.43 29.00
N LEU A 216 8.18 -1.12 29.11
CA LEU A 216 7.24 -0.43 28.22
C LEU A 216 7.73 -0.45 26.77
N ARG A 217 9.04 -0.36 26.54
CA ARG A 217 9.62 -0.45 25.19
C ARG A 217 9.28 -1.79 24.52
N GLU A 218 9.46 -2.92 25.22
CA GLU A 218 9.14 -4.24 24.64
C GLU A 218 7.63 -4.44 24.42
N GLU A 219 6.79 -3.91 25.32
CA GLU A 219 5.35 -3.88 25.12
C GLU A 219 4.97 -3.11 23.84
N LEU A 220 5.55 -1.92 23.63
CA LEU A 220 5.26 -1.09 22.46
C LEU A 220 5.84 -1.66 21.17
N LYS A 221 6.99 -2.34 21.21
CA LYS A 221 7.48 -3.11 20.05
C LYS A 221 6.50 -4.21 19.64
N THR A 222 5.98 -4.94 20.61
CA THR A 222 4.96 -5.98 20.36
C THR A 222 3.71 -5.36 19.76
N LEU A 223 3.25 -4.24 20.32
CA LEU A 223 2.09 -3.51 19.82
C LEU A 223 2.31 -2.94 18.40
N HIS A 224 3.52 -2.48 18.09
CA HIS A 224 3.92 -2.01 16.76
C HIS A 224 3.82 -3.13 15.72
N GLN A 225 4.36 -4.32 16.01
CA GLN A 225 4.25 -5.49 15.13
C GLN A 225 2.80 -5.91 14.90
N GLN A 226 1.94 -5.75 15.92
CA GLN A 226 0.50 -6.03 15.81
C GLN A 226 -0.24 -5.07 14.89
N THR A 227 0.33 -3.90 14.54
CA THR A 227 -0.35 -2.91 13.70
C THR A 227 -0.64 -3.39 12.28
N GLN A 228 0.11 -4.38 11.75
CA GLN A 228 -0.22 -4.99 10.46
C GLN A 228 -1.58 -5.72 10.54
N ALA A 229 -1.72 -6.62 11.51
CA ALA A 229 -2.95 -7.37 11.72
C ALA A 229 -4.11 -6.44 12.13
N ALA A 230 -3.82 -5.40 12.92
CA ALA A 230 -4.79 -4.40 13.30
C ALA A 230 -5.32 -3.65 12.07
N LEU A 231 -4.45 -3.17 11.18
CA LEU A 231 -4.86 -2.49 9.95
C LEU A 231 -5.62 -3.44 9.02
N GLN A 232 -5.17 -4.70 8.90
CA GLN A 232 -5.85 -5.71 8.09
C GLN A 232 -7.28 -5.97 8.56
N VAL A 233 -7.50 -6.09 9.87
CA VAL A 233 -8.84 -6.23 10.45
C VAL A 233 -9.64 -4.95 10.28
N PHE A 234 -9.01 -3.79 10.51
CA PHE A 234 -9.65 -2.49 10.42
C PHE A 234 -10.22 -2.25 9.01
N VAL A 235 -9.44 -2.43 7.96
CA VAL A 235 -9.92 -2.22 6.58
C VAL A 235 -11.10 -3.14 6.22
N ARG A 236 -11.11 -4.38 6.74
CA ARG A 236 -12.18 -5.36 6.49
C ARG A 236 -13.49 -5.06 7.23
N GLN A 237 -13.41 -4.52 8.45
CA GLN A 237 -14.52 -4.52 9.40
C GLN A 237 -14.99 -3.13 9.81
N ALA A 238 -14.16 -2.09 9.64
CA ALA A 238 -14.50 -0.76 10.09
C ALA A 238 -15.67 -0.18 9.26
N GLY A 239 -16.62 0.44 9.95
CA GLY A 239 -17.68 1.22 9.34
C GLY A 239 -17.33 2.70 9.37
N LEU A 240 -17.81 3.46 8.39
CA LEU A 240 -17.74 4.92 8.46
C LEU A 240 -18.47 5.41 9.71
N MET A 241 -17.85 6.34 10.46
CA MET A 241 -18.55 7.00 11.55
C MET A 241 -19.76 7.74 10.97
N ARG A 242 -20.94 7.52 11.54
CA ARG A 242 -22.04 8.45 11.29
C ARG A 242 -21.56 9.79 11.84
N ASN A 243 -21.66 10.86 11.04
CA ASN A 243 -21.51 12.21 11.58
C ASN A 243 -22.56 12.33 12.70
N THR A 244 -22.12 12.23 13.94
CA THR A 244 -22.88 12.74 15.07
C THR A 244 -22.85 14.25 14.90
N VAL A 245 -23.96 14.77 14.37
CA VAL A 245 -24.31 16.19 14.41
C VAL A 245 -24.62 16.56 15.85
#